data_AF-E3LMZ7-F1
#
_entry.id   AF-E3LMZ7-F1
#
_cell.length_a   1.000
_cell.length_b   1.000
_cell.length_c   1.000
_cell.angle_alpha   90.00
_cell.angle_beta   90.00
_cell.angle_gamma   90.00
#
_symmetry.space_group_name_H-M   'P 1'
#
loop_
_entity.id
_entity.type
_entity.pdbx_description
1 polymer ?
#
loop_
_entity_poly.entity_id
_entity_poly.type
_entity_poly.pdbx_seq_one_letter_code
_entity_poly.pdbx_strand_id
1 'polypeptide(L)'
;MAVKMYSDTTQCSSTSDGNSMRGEVSTSSMYQNYSITANLGIWSISASPLYKMPRFFQIVSSSIRNVVVISEPTSQLVSSELCIQKYGGVLSGFDTMDEINYMIGQVSVTKILFMNEFHSQFADITVPLFSSTTSYPWDGFWINGFRKETCRFSNQTDPDCPGIKGFTLTDPLLSNTNFYIWGFDKQPNGMSDGLGTSNCIVIRINGKSGGGMDDIPCDGSQSGSVYINGYVCGLRPNEI
;
A
#
# COMPACT_ATOMS: atom_id res chain seq x y z
N MET A 1 -0.44 13.22 19.76
CA MET A 1 0.93 13.78 19.73
C MET A 1 1.74 13.13 20.82
N ALA A 2 2.80 12.42 20.46
CA ALA A 2 3.78 11.91 21.42
C ALA A 2 5.16 12.40 20.97
N VAL A 3 5.85 13.11 21.86
CA VAL A 3 7.21 13.61 21.63
C VAL A 3 8.15 12.71 22.43
N LYS A 4 9.11 12.07 21.75
CA LYS A 4 10.12 11.26 22.43
C LYS A 4 11.36 12.11 22.65
N MET A 5 11.63 12.49 23.90
CA MET A 5 12.92 13.07 24.28
C MET A 5 13.88 11.94 24.64
N TYR A 6 15.07 11.95 24.04
CA TYR A 6 16.22 11.18 24.53
C TYR A 6 17.00 12.06 25.51
N SER A 7 16.43 12.31 26.68
CA SER A 7 17.19 12.96 27.76
C SER A 7 16.95 12.22 29.07
N ASP A 8 18.05 11.87 29.73
CA ASP A 8 18.05 11.49 31.12
C ASP A 8 17.48 12.67 31.93
N THR A 9 16.48 12.43 32.76
CA THR A 9 15.71 13.47 33.47
C THR A 9 16.52 14.23 34.52
N THR A 10 17.78 13.86 34.72
CA THR A 10 18.67 14.44 35.74
C THR A 10 19.91 15.14 35.18
N GLN A 11 20.20 15.04 33.88
CA GLN A 11 21.36 15.70 33.25
C GLN A 11 21.04 16.22 31.85
N CYS A 12 21.34 17.49 31.58
CA CYS A 12 21.36 18.03 30.22
C CYS A 12 22.45 17.29 29.42
N SER A 13 22.07 16.70 28.28
CA SER A 13 23.02 15.99 27.41
C SER A 13 24.11 16.92 26.90
N SER A 14 25.37 16.51 27.07
CA SER A 14 26.55 17.20 26.54
C SER A 14 26.79 16.91 25.05
N THR A 15 26.04 15.98 24.46
CA THR A 15 26.06 15.67 23.02
C THR A 15 24.89 16.34 22.31
N SER A 16 25.08 16.70 21.03
CA SER A 16 24.07 17.37 20.19
C SER A 16 22.73 16.64 20.12
N ASP A 17 22.76 15.32 20.26
CA ASP A 17 21.59 14.47 20.07
C ASP A 17 20.57 14.60 21.21
N GLY A 18 21.02 14.81 22.45
CA GLY A 18 20.13 15.00 23.60
C GLY A 18 19.58 16.43 23.77
N ASN A 19 19.97 17.36 22.88
CA ASN A 19 19.37 18.70 22.76
C ASN A 19 18.51 18.84 21.49
N SER A 20 18.17 17.71 20.86
CA SER A 20 17.37 17.66 19.65
C SER A 20 16.03 16.98 19.89
N MET A 21 14.95 17.61 19.44
CA MET A 21 13.61 17.04 19.36
C MET A 21 13.26 16.84 17.90
N ARG A 22 12.70 15.68 17.56
CA ARG A 22 12.13 15.42 16.25
C ARG A 22 10.66 15.09 16.42
N GLY A 23 9.84 15.62 15.53
CA GLY A 23 8.41 15.41 15.56
C GLY A 23 7.80 15.48 14.17
N GLU A 24 6.55 15.03 14.12
CA GLU A 24 5.75 15.01 12.91
C GLU A 24 4.43 15.72 13.20
N VAL A 25 3.99 16.53 12.24
CA VAL A 25 2.62 17.03 12.17
C VAL A 25 1.95 16.32 11.01
N SER A 26 1.03 15.40 11.32
CA SER A 26 0.20 14.73 10.33
C SER A 26 -1.29 14.91 10.61
N THR A 27 -2.04 15.15 9.54
CA THR A 27 -3.49 15.02 9.48
C THR A 27 -3.84 13.96 8.44
N SER A 28 -5.13 13.70 8.21
CA SER A 28 -5.56 12.80 7.14
C SER A 28 -5.12 13.24 5.73
N SER A 29 -4.77 14.52 5.53
CA SER A 29 -4.45 15.08 4.21
C SER A 29 -3.17 15.92 4.16
N MET A 30 -2.48 16.12 5.29
CA MET A 30 -1.28 16.94 5.37
C MET A 30 -0.20 16.29 6.20
N TYR A 31 1.06 16.55 5.86
CA TYR A 31 2.22 16.05 6.61
C TYR A 31 3.40 17.01 6.54
N GLN A 32 4.07 17.15 7.68
CA GLN A 32 5.31 17.89 7.81
C GLN A 32 6.15 17.30 8.93
N ASN A 33 7.43 17.05 8.66
CA ASN A 33 8.41 16.74 9.70
C ASN A 33 9.03 18.02 10.22
N TYR A 34 9.33 18.05 11.50
CA TYR A 34 10.10 19.13 12.10
C TYR A 34 11.15 18.60 13.07
N SER A 35 12.22 19.38 13.20
CA SER A 35 13.26 19.18 14.18
C SER A 35 13.50 20.49 14.92
N ILE A 36 13.73 20.36 16.21
CA ILE A 36 14.03 21.48 17.09
C ILE A 36 15.37 21.15 17.71
N THR A 37 16.35 22.02 17.56
CA THR A 37 17.68 21.87 18.16
C THR A 37 17.95 23.05 19.08
N ALA A 38 18.49 22.78 20.26
CA ALA A 38 18.93 23.81 21.20
C ALA A 38 20.45 23.84 21.22
N ASN A 39 21.04 25.00 20.91
CA ASN A 39 22.49 25.20 21.00
C ASN A 39 22.78 26.59 21.60
N LEU A 40 23.56 26.62 22.70
CA LEU A 40 23.96 27.85 23.41
C LEU A 40 22.77 28.80 23.72
N GLY A 41 21.62 28.24 24.11
CA GLY A 41 20.41 29.01 24.44
C GLY A 41 19.59 29.48 23.22
N ILE A 42 20.02 29.17 22.00
CA ILE A 42 19.28 29.44 20.77
C ILE A 42 18.51 28.17 20.35
N TRP A 43 17.20 28.30 20.21
CA TRP A 43 16.33 27.26 19.67
C TRP A 43 16.20 27.44 18.17
N SER A 44 16.65 26.45 17.41
CA SER A 44 16.52 26.40 15.96
C SER A 44 15.47 25.37 15.56
N ILE A 45 14.42 25.83 14.89
CA ILE A 45 13.35 25.00 14.36
C ILE A 45 13.57 24.87 12.86
N SER A 46 13.71 23.64 12.38
CA SER A 46 13.78 23.32 10.95
C SER A 46 12.63 22.38 10.62
N ALA A 47 11.85 22.72 9.60
CA ALA A 47 10.75 21.90 9.12
C ALA A 47 11.01 21.47 7.68
N SER A 48 10.56 20.26 7.32
CA SER A 48 10.41 19.88 5.92
C SER A 48 9.35 20.76 5.26
N PRO A 49 9.29 20.78 3.92
CA PRO A 49 8.14 21.34 3.26
C PRO A 49 6.83 20.72 3.74
N LEU A 50 5.75 21.48 3.68
CA LEU A 50 4.42 20.98 3.99
C LEU A 50 3.91 20.22 2.77
N TYR A 51 3.42 19.01 2.97
CA TYR A 51 2.91 18.18 1.89
C TYR A 51 1.40 18.05 2.00
N LYS A 52 0.67 18.34 0.92
CA LYS A 52 -0.79 18.19 0.86
C LYS A 52 -1.20 17.07 -0.07
N MET A 53 -2.22 16.33 0.35
CA MET A 53 -2.80 15.24 -0.43
C MET A 53 -3.91 15.70 -1.35
N PRO A 54 -3.96 15.16 -2.59
CA PRO A 54 -5.20 15.12 -3.34
C PRO A 54 -6.29 14.43 -2.52
N ARG A 55 -7.56 14.78 -2.78
CA ARG A 55 -8.71 14.05 -2.24
C ARG A 55 -8.51 12.55 -2.48
N PHE A 56 -8.94 11.71 -1.54
CA PHE A 56 -8.86 10.24 -1.54
C PHE A 56 -7.53 9.60 -1.08
N PHE A 57 -6.41 10.34 -1.02
CA PHE A 57 -5.13 9.83 -0.49
C PHE A 57 -5.00 10.02 1.01
N GLN A 58 -4.58 8.97 1.73
CA GLN A 58 -4.27 9.04 3.15
C GLN A 58 -2.81 8.64 3.38
N ILE A 59 -2.20 9.30 4.37
CA ILE A 59 -0.82 9.05 4.80
C ILE A 59 -0.88 7.94 5.84
N VAL A 60 -0.20 6.83 5.57
CA VAL A 60 -0.24 5.63 6.43
C VAL A 60 1.10 5.39 7.13
N SER A 61 2.21 5.86 6.55
CA SER A 61 3.54 5.81 7.16
C SER A 61 4.38 7.03 6.73
N SER A 62 5.50 7.28 7.43
CA SER A 62 6.39 8.45 7.27
C SER A 62 7.07 8.58 5.90
N SER A 63 6.73 7.76 4.90
CA SER A 63 7.40 7.74 3.60
C SER A 63 6.52 7.36 2.41
N ILE A 64 5.35 6.72 2.59
CA ILE A 64 4.52 6.22 1.47
C ILE A 64 3.05 6.58 1.64
N ARG A 65 2.38 6.79 0.49
CA ARG A 65 0.99 7.25 0.41
C ARG A 65 0.22 6.36 -0.56
N ASN A 66 -0.65 5.54 0.01
CA ASN A 66 -1.42 4.54 -0.70
C ASN A 66 -2.89 4.94 -0.74
N VAL A 67 -3.53 4.70 -1.88
CA VAL A 67 -4.98 4.76 -2.06
C VAL A 67 -5.47 3.40 -2.46
N VAL A 68 -6.44 2.93 -1.70
CA VAL A 68 -7.24 1.77 -2.07
C VAL A 68 -8.35 2.26 -2.98
N VAL A 69 -8.31 1.82 -4.23
CA VAL A 69 -9.36 2.09 -5.21
C VAL A 69 -10.19 0.82 -5.33
N ILE A 70 -11.45 0.90 -4.91
CA ILE A 70 -12.45 -0.14 -5.13
C ILE A 70 -13.12 0.16 -6.46
N SER A 71 -13.23 -0.83 -7.35
CA SER A 71 -13.76 -0.68 -8.71
C SER A 71 -14.52 -1.92 -9.16
N GLU A 72 -15.18 -1.85 -10.33
CA GLU A 72 -15.54 -3.08 -11.04
C GLU A 72 -14.29 -3.91 -11.33
N PRO A 73 -14.44 -5.24 -11.48
CA PRO A 73 -13.33 -6.11 -11.87
C PRO A 73 -12.67 -5.60 -13.14
N THR A 74 -11.35 -5.51 -13.07
CA THR A 74 -10.52 -4.95 -14.13
C THR A 74 -9.22 -5.73 -14.22
N SER A 75 -8.49 -5.57 -15.32
CA SER A 75 -7.16 -6.15 -15.47
C SER A 75 -6.12 -5.33 -14.71
N GLN A 76 -4.95 -5.93 -14.47
CA GLN A 76 -3.84 -5.24 -13.83
C GLN A 76 -3.38 -4.06 -14.70
N LEU A 77 -3.27 -4.26 -16.02
CA LEU A 77 -2.84 -3.23 -16.96
C LEU A 77 -3.75 -1.99 -16.90
N VAL A 78 -5.07 -2.19 -16.96
CA VAL A 78 -6.05 -1.09 -16.87
C VAL A 78 -5.97 -0.40 -15.51
N SER A 79 -5.80 -1.16 -14.42
CA SER A 79 -5.62 -0.60 -13.08
C SER A 79 -4.38 0.28 -12.98
N SER A 80 -3.26 -0.16 -13.55
CA SER A 80 -2.02 0.62 -13.61
C SER A 80 -2.19 1.91 -14.41
N GLU A 81 -2.83 1.84 -15.57
CA GLU A 81 -3.14 3.03 -16.37
C GLU A 81 -4.04 4.02 -15.63
N LEU A 82 -5.04 3.52 -14.89
CA LEU A 82 -5.93 4.35 -14.09
C LEU A 82 -5.19 5.02 -12.93
N CYS A 83 -4.23 4.36 -12.28
CA CYS A 83 -3.37 5.00 -11.27
C CYS A 83 -2.63 6.21 -11.85
N ILE A 84 -2.07 6.05 -13.06
CA ILE A 84 -1.33 7.12 -13.75
C ILE A 84 -2.28 8.25 -14.15
N GLN A 85 -3.37 7.93 -14.85
CA GLN A 85 -4.24 8.94 -15.45
C GLN A 85 -5.10 9.70 -14.44
N LYS A 86 -5.68 9.02 -13.45
CA LYS A 86 -6.59 9.64 -12.49
C LYS A 86 -5.86 10.28 -11.32
N TYR A 87 -4.73 9.70 -10.91
CA TYR A 87 -4.08 10.06 -9.67
C TYR A 87 -2.64 10.52 -9.83
N GLY A 88 -2.04 10.38 -11.02
CA GLY A 88 -0.62 10.67 -11.24
C GLY A 88 0.32 9.70 -10.53
N GLY A 89 -0.19 8.53 -10.13
CA GLY A 89 0.52 7.52 -9.34
C GLY A 89 0.82 6.27 -10.15
N VAL A 90 1.20 5.20 -9.45
CA VAL A 90 1.41 3.86 -10.02
C VAL A 90 0.76 2.82 -9.13
N LEU A 91 0.62 1.56 -9.58
CA LEU A 91 0.23 0.50 -8.65
C LEU A 91 1.24 0.43 -7.51
N SER A 92 0.75 0.34 -6.27
CA SER A 92 1.61 0.39 -5.09
C SER A 92 2.01 -0.99 -4.58
N GLY A 93 3.20 -1.08 -3.99
CA GLY A 93 3.55 -2.12 -3.03
C GLY A 93 3.30 -1.68 -1.59
N PHE A 94 3.80 -2.48 -0.64
CA PHE A 94 3.71 -2.18 0.79
C PHE A 94 5.11 -2.24 1.42
N ASP A 95 5.42 -1.23 2.21
CA ASP A 95 6.68 -1.10 2.97
C ASP A 95 6.49 -1.38 4.45
N THR A 96 5.25 -1.40 4.94
CA THR A 96 4.92 -1.63 6.35
C THR A 96 3.63 -2.43 6.52
N MET A 97 3.50 -3.08 7.68
CA MET A 97 2.25 -3.76 8.06
C MET A 97 1.09 -2.75 8.26
N ASP A 98 1.39 -1.51 8.65
CA ASP A 98 0.39 -0.48 8.85
C ASP A 98 -0.32 -0.12 7.53
N GLU A 99 0.39 -0.14 6.41
CA GLU A 99 -0.20 0.05 5.07
C GLU A 99 -1.17 -1.07 4.69
N ILE A 100 -0.83 -2.32 5.01
CA ILE A 100 -1.71 -3.47 4.80
C ILE A 100 -2.94 -3.39 5.70
N ASN A 101 -2.75 -3.08 6.99
CA ASN A 101 -3.84 -2.96 7.96
C ASN A 101 -4.80 -1.82 7.61
N TYR A 102 -4.28 -0.68 7.15
CA TYR A 102 -5.09 0.42 6.64
C TYR A 102 -5.97 -0.03 5.48
N MET A 103 -5.39 -0.76 4.52
CA MET A 103 -6.12 -1.27 3.38
C MET A 103 -7.25 -2.23 3.81
N ILE A 104 -6.96 -3.17 4.70
CA ILE A 104 -7.98 -4.08 5.27
C ILE A 104 -9.09 -3.27 5.94
N GLY A 105 -8.73 -2.24 6.70
CA GLY A 105 -9.68 -1.32 7.33
C GLY A 105 -10.61 -0.63 6.33
N GLN A 106 -10.05 -0.08 5.25
CA GLN A 106 -10.83 0.58 4.19
C GLN A 106 -11.80 -0.40 3.53
N VAL A 107 -11.33 -1.57 3.12
CA VAL A 107 -12.17 -2.62 2.50
C VAL A 107 -13.30 -3.05 3.45
N SER A 108 -12.97 -3.22 4.74
CA SER A 108 -13.95 -3.64 5.75
C SER A 108 -15.03 -2.58 5.99
N VAL A 109 -14.64 -1.31 6.14
CA VAL A 109 -15.57 -0.18 6.31
C VAL A 109 -16.46 -0.05 5.09
N THR A 110 -15.88 -0.10 3.89
CA THR A 110 -16.64 -0.06 2.65
C THR A 110 -17.71 -1.15 2.61
N LYS A 111 -17.34 -2.41 2.88
CA LYS A 111 -18.27 -3.54 2.86
C LYS A 111 -19.44 -3.34 3.83
N ILE A 112 -19.19 -2.78 5.01
CA ILE A 112 -20.22 -2.43 6.00
C ILE A 112 -21.16 -1.34 5.48
N LEU A 113 -20.62 -0.30 4.84
CA LEU A 113 -21.44 0.79 4.29
C LEU A 113 -22.38 0.30 3.18
N PHE A 114 -21.94 -0.67 2.35
CA PHE A 114 -22.77 -1.27 1.29
C PHE A 114 -23.87 -2.21 1.81
N MET A 115 -23.64 -2.90 2.94
CA MET A 115 -24.67 -3.77 3.53
C MET A 115 -25.87 -3.01 4.11
N ASN A 116 -25.75 -1.69 4.32
CA ASN A 116 -26.74 -0.91 5.07
C ASN A 116 -27.57 0.09 4.22
N GLU A 117 -27.60 -0.02 2.89
CA GLU A 117 -28.37 0.86 1.97
C GLU A 117 -28.14 2.38 2.17
N PHE A 118 -27.10 2.81 2.89
CA PHE A 118 -26.91 4.19 3.31
C PHE A 118 -26.09 4.98 2.27
N HIS A 119 -26.62 5.07 1.06
CA HIS A 119 -25.94 5.69 -0.09
C HIS A 119 -25.83 7.24 -0.01
N SER A 120 -26.61 7.93 0.85
CA SER A 120 -26.79 9.38 0.71
C SER A 120 -25.92 10.28 1.60
N GLN A 121 -25.18 9.75 2.59
CA GLN A 121 -24.31 10.58 3.46
C GLN A 121 -22.80 10.43 3.21
N PHE A 122 -22.38 9.46 2.39
CA PHE A 122 -20.96 9.23 2.06
C PHE A 122 -20.60 9.60 0.62
N ALA A 123 -21.42 10.46 -0.02
CA ALA A 123 -21.23 10.92 -1.41
C ALA A 123 -19.88 11.62 -1.69
N ASP A 124 -19.11 11.97 -0.65
CA ASP A 124 -17.73 12.47 -0.78
C ASP A 124 -16.67 11.36 -0.96
N ILE A 125 -17.06 10.07 -0.93
CA ILE A 125 -16.21 8.91 -1.29
C ILE A 125 -16.56 8.49 -2.72
N THR A 126 -16.20 9.31 -3.71
CA THR A 126 -16.39 8.99 -5.14
C THR A 126 -15.29 8.05 -5.65
N VAL A 127 -15.13 6.90 -5.00
CA VAL A 127 -14.52 5.74 -5.63
C VAL A 127 -15.67 4.96 -6.27
N PRO A 128 -15.62 4.50 -7.53
CA PRO A 128 -16.71 3.73 -8.13
C PRO A 128 -16.82 2.38 -7.41
N LEU A 129 -17.61 2.33 -6.34
CA LEU A 129 -17.57 1.23 -5.38
C LEU A 129 -18.57 0.15 -5.79
N PHE A 130 -18.06 -0.93 -6.37
CA PHE A 130 -18.86 -2.10 -6.74
C PHE A 130 -18.62 -3.21 -5.73
N SER A 131 -19.67 -3.60 -5.02
CA SER A 131 -19.69 -4.82 -4.22
C SER A 131 -20.23 -5.94 -5.09
N SER A 132 -19.37 -6.83 -5.57
CA SER A 132 -19.86 -8.08 -6.12
C SER A 132 -20.58 -8.89 -5.04
N THR A 133 -21.79 -9.36 -5.33
CA THR A 133 -22.56 -10.27 -4.48
C THR A 133 -22.07 -11.73 -4.59
N THR A 134 -21.00 -11.97 -5.35
CA THR A 134 -20.45 -13.32 -5.53
C THR A 134 -19.69 -13.75 -4.27
N SER A 135 -20.04 -14.93 -3.76
CA SER A 135 -19.44 -15.52 -2.56
C SER A 135 -18.03 -16.06 -2.85
N TYR A 136 -17.07 -15.18 -3.12
CA TYR A 136 -15.66 -15.55 -3.15
C TYR A 136 -15.06 -15.47 -1.74
N PRO A 137 -14.19 -16.43 -1.36
CA PRO A 137 -13.49 -16.36 -0.09
C PRO A 137 -12.62 -15.11 0.08
N TRP A 138 -12.11 -14.55 -1.04
CA TRP A 138 -11.16 -13.45 -1.03
C TRP A 138 -11.54 -12.35 -2.02
N ASP A 139 -11.55 -11.13 -1.52
CA ASP A 139 -11.57 -9.89 -2.29
C ASP A 139 -10.10 -9.56 -2.67
N GLY A 140 -9.82 -9.53 -3.97
CA GLY A 140 -8.49 -9.29 -4.54
C GLY A 140 -8.32 -7.86 -5.02
N PHE A 141 -7.14 -7.31 -4.78
CA PHE A 141 -6.76 -5.97 -5.24
C PHE A 141 -5.42 -6.02 -5.95
N TRP A 142 -5.35 -5.45 -7.15
CA TRP A 142 -4.10 -5.36 -7.89
C TRP A 142 -3.09 -4.49 -7.13
N ILE A 143 -1.87 -5.02 -7.01
CA ILE A 143 -0.73 -4.34 -6.42
C ILE A 143 0.45 -4.41 -7.38
N ASN A 144 1.51 -3.68 -7.07
CA ASN A 144 2.66 -3.61 -7.94
C ASN A 144 3.32 -4.98 -8.15
N GLY A 145 3.61 -5.33 -9.39
CA GLY A 145 4.47 -6.47 -9.71
C GLY A 145 4.06 -7.23 -10.96
N PHE A 146 5.07 -7.51 -11.79
CA PHE A 146 4.96 -8.36 -12.97
C PHE A 146 6.04 -9.43 -12.95
N ARG A 147 5.66 -10.69 -13.12
CA ARG A 147 6.57 -11.82 -13.16
C ARG A 147 7.58 -11.68 -14.31
N LYS A 148 8.86 -11.86 -13.99
CA LYS A 148 9.96 -11.83 -14.96
C LYS A 148 9.78 -12.95 -15.97
N GLU A 149 10.13 -12.69 -17.22
CA GLU A 149 10.11 -13.69 -18.31
C GLU A 149 10.95 -14.94 -17.98
N THR A 150 12.04 -14.74 -17.24
CA THR A 150 12.93 -15.81 -16.78
C THR A 150 12.35 -16.64 -15.63
N CYS A 151 11.15 -16.32 -15.12
CA CYS A 151 10.53 -16.93 -13.95
C CYS A 151 9.04 -17.23 -14.15
N ARG A 152 8.63 -17.56 -15.38
CA ARG A 152 7.26 -17.94 -15.78
C ARG A 152 6.99 -19.44 -15.71
N PHE A 153 8.00 -20.27 -15.94
CA PHE A 153 7.82 -21.71 -16.12
C PHE A 153 8.52 -22.51 -15.02
N SER A 154 7.96 -23.64 -14.63
CA SER A 154 8.50 -24.52 -13.57
C SER A 154 9.91 -25.03 -13.82
N ASN A 155 10.33 -25.11 -15.09
CA ASN A 155 11.68 -25.53 -15.47
C ASN A 155 12.73 -24.41 -15.31
N GLN A 156 12.31 -23.18 -15.06
CA GLN A 156 13.21 -22.06 -14.80
C GLN A 156 13.60 -22.08 -13.32
N THR A 157 14.89 -22.32 -13.07
CA THR A 157 15.45 -22.53 -11.72
C THR A 157 16.41 -21.43 -11.31
N ASP A 158 16.30 -20.24 -11.94
CA ASP A 158 17.08 -19.09 -11.53
C ASP A 158 16.88 -18.85 -10.02
N PRO A 159 17.95 -18.68 -9.23
CA PRO A 159 17.86 -18.41 -7.80
C PRO A 159 16.96 -17.23 -7.43
N ASP A 160 16.70 -16.32 -8.38
CA ASP A 160 15.81 -15.17 -8.21
C ASP A 160 14.34 -15.46 -8.53
N CYS A 161 13.96 -16.64 -9.03
CA CYS A 161 12.54 -16.95 -9.30
C CYS A 161 11.65 -17.19 -8.07
N PRO A 162 12.14 -17.74 -6.94
CA PRO A 162 11.32 -17.92 -5.75
C PRO A 162 10.83 -16.60 -5.14
N GLY A 163 9.53 -16.58 -4.79
CA GLY A 163 8.91 -15.47 -4.07
C GLY A 163 8.92 -14.15 -4.84
N ILE A 164 9.10 -13.03 -4.12
CA ILE A 164 8.99 -11.69 -4.70
C ILE A 164 10.14 -11.34 -5.66
N LYS A 165 11.29 -12.00 -5.53
CA LYS A 165 12.43 -11.78 -6.44
C LYS A 165 12.12 -12.15 -7.89
N GLY A 166 11.14 -13.04 -8.09
CA GLY A 166 10.70 -13.48 -9.42
C GLY A 166 9.89 -12.42 -10.16
N PHE A 167 9.61 -11.28 -9.52
CA PHE A 167 8.81 -10.20 -10.06
C PHE A 167 9.64 -8.92 -10.24
N THR A 168 9.30 -8.17 -11.27
CA THR A 168 9.75 -6.80 -11.47
C THR A 168 8.75 -5.87 -10.80
N LEU A 169 9.25 -5.05 -9.89
CA LEU A 169 8.48 -4.01 -9.20
C LEU A 169 8.81 -2.65 -9.82
N THR A 170 7.78 -1.87 -10.11
CA THR A 170 7.86 -0.56 -10.76
C THR A 170 7.42 0.58 -9.84
N ASP A 171 6.96 0.29 -8.62
CA ASP A 171 6.61 1.31 -7.63
C ASP A 171 7.89 2.03 -7.14
N PRO A 172 8.11 3.31 -7.50
CA PRO A 172 9.31 4.03 -7.10
C PRO A 172 9.28 4.46 -5.63
N LEU A 173 8.14 4.28 -4.95
CA LEU A 173 7.98 4.63 -3.54
C LEU A 173 8.41 3.49 -2.61
N LEU A 174 8.47 2.26 -3.14
CA LEU A 174 8.82 1.07 -2.39
C LEU A 174 10.28 1.10 -1.95
N SER A 175 10.53 1.11 -0.64
CA SER A 175 11.89 1.05 -0.07
C SER A 175 12.36 -0.38 0.21
N ASN A 176 11.43 -1.32 0.39
CA ASN A 176 11.74 -2.73 0.66
C ASN A 176 10.62 -3.68 0.21
N THR A 177 10.91 -4.98 0.18
CA THR A 177 9.94 -6.01 -0.25
C THR A 177 9.49 -6.92 0.89
N ASN A 178 9.77 -6.58 2.15
CA ASN A 178 9.52 -7.45 3.30
C ASN A 178 8.03 -7.69 3.55
N PHE A 179 7.17 -6.78 3.08
CA PHE A 179 5.72 -6.87 3.24
C PHE A 179 5.01 -7.43 2.01
N TYR A 180 5.77 -7.98 1.04
CA TYR A 180 5.23 -8.91 0.06
C TYR A 180 5.02 -10.29 0.69
N ILE A 181 4.00 -10.38 1.56
CA ILE A 181 3.68 -11.57 2.33
C ILE A 181 2.79 -12.47 1.49
N TRP A 182 3.38 -13.53 0.95
CA TRP A 182 2.65 -14.54 0.19
C TRP A 182 1.66 -15.32 1.05
N GLY A 183 0.60 -15.78 0.39
CA GLY A 183 -0.39 -16.68 0.95
C GLY A 183 0.17 -17.94 1.60
N PHE A 184 -0.46 -18.37 2.70
CA PHE A 184 -0.13 -19.62 3.39
C PHE A 184 -0.34 -20.87 2.53
N ASP A 185 -1.10 -20.74 1.44
CA ASP A 185 -1.45 -21.74 0.44
C ASP A 185 -0.38 -21.93 -0.65
N LYS A 186 0.90 -21.78 -0.27
CA LYS A 186 2.09 -22.01 -1.10
C LYS A 186 2.24 -21.03 -2.27
N GLN A 187 1.91 -19.77 -2.05
CA GLN A 187 2.12 -18.71 -3.03
C GLN A 187 3.57 -18.20 -3.04
N PRO A 188 4.08 -17.65 -4.16
CA PRO A 188 3.43 -17.62 -5.47
C PRO A 188 3.51 -19.00 -6.17
N ASN A 189 2.40 -19.47 -6.73
CA ASN A 189 2.25 -20.81 -7.28
C ASN A 189 2.13 -20.87 -8.82
N GLY A 190 2.08 -19.73 -9.51
CA GLY A 190 1.79 -19.65 -10.94
C GLY A 190 2.78 -20.30 -11.91
N MET A 191 3.92 -20.77 -11.42
CA MET A 191 4.85 -21.58 -12.21
C MET A 191 4.49 -23.07 -12.19
N SER A 192 3.67 -23.52 -11.23
CA SER A 192 3.49 -24.94 -10.88
C SER A 192 2.77 -25.76 -11.95
N ASP A 193 1.90 -25.13 -12.74
CA ASP A 193 1.19 -25.76 -13.85
C ASP A 193 1.99 -25.76 -15.17
N GLY A 194 3.11 -25.04 -15.21
CA GLY A 194 3.95 -24.88 -16.39
C GLY A 194 3.31 -24.05 -17.51
N LEU A 195 2.20 -23.34 -17.27
CA LEU A 195 1.51 -22.54 -18.28
C LEU A 195 2.09 -21.12 -18.39
N GLY A 196 2.70 -20.61 -17.32
CA GLY A 196 3.31 -19.29 -17.31
C GLY A 196 2.31 -18.14 -17.46
N THR A 197 1.09 -18.32 -16.97
CA THR A 197 -0.03 -17.37 -17.12
C THR A 197 -0.22 -16.47 -15.89
N SER A 198 0.04 -16.98 -14.69
CA SER A 198 -0.05 -16.24 -13.43
C SER A 198 1.13 -15.31 -13.21
N ASN A 199 1.03 -14.10 -13.76
CA ASN A 199 2.14 -13.16 -13.88
C ASN A 199 1.95 -11.85 -13.09
N CYS A 200 0.79 -11.62 -12.48
CA CYS A 200 0.49 -10.38 -11.77
C CYS A 200 0.14 -10.65 -10.31
N ILE A 201 0.42 -9.69 -9.44
CA ILE A 201 0.24 -9.85 -7.99
C ILE A 201 -1.05 -9.19 -7.54
N VAL A 202 -1.81 -9.90 -6.71
CA VAL A 202 -2.92 -9.36 -5.94
C VAL A 202 -2.68 -9.53 -4.46
N ILE A 203 -3.14 -8.58 -3.67
CA ILE A 203 -3.34 -8.79 -2.23
C ILE A 203 -4.76 -9.29 -2.00
N ARG A 204 -4.89 -10.35 -1.20
CA ARG A 204 -6.17 -10.95 -0.86
C ARG A 204 -6.64 -10.46 0.49
N ILE A 205 -7.90 -10.08 0.57
CA ILE A 205 -8.54 -9.59 1.79
C ILE A 205 -9.86 -10.34 1.95
N ASN A 206 -10.09 -10.93 3.12
CA ASN A 206 -11.44 -11.26 3.55
C ASN A 206 -11.85 -10.14 4.51
N GLY A 207 -13.13 -9.78 4.61
CA GLY A 207 -13.61 -8.53 5.24
C GLY A 207 -13.25 -8.28 6.72
N LYS A 208 -12.32 -9.05 7.32
CA LYS A 208 -11.72 -8.82 8.64
C LYS A 208 -10.19 -9.05 8.68
N SER A 209 -9.57 -9.65 7.65
CA SER A 209 -8.15 -10.02 7.69
C SER A 209 -7.52 -10.12 6.29
N GLY A 210 -6.20 -9.93 6.23
CA GLY A 210 -5.42 -10.21 5.02
C GLY A 210 -5.18 -11.70 4.83
N GLY A 211 -5.37 -12.18 3.60
CA GLY A 211 -5.07 -13.56 3.18
C GLY A 211 -3.65 -13.74 2.63
N GLY A 212 -2.83 -12.69 2.65
CA GLY A 212 -1.56 -12.65 1.94
C GLY A 212 -1.76 -12.46 0.42
N MET A 213 -0.63 -12.44 -0.28
CA MET A 213 -0.58 -12.19 -1.72
C MET A 213 -0.69 -13.47 -2.53
N ASP A 214 -1.15 -13.31 -3.76
CA ASP A 214 -1.35 -14.38 -4.75
C ASP A 214 -0.87 -13.87 -6.10
N ASP A 215 -0.35 -14.79 -6.92
CA ASP A 215 -0.03 -14.49 -8.30
C ASP A 215 -1.07 -15.12 -9.23
N ILE A 216 -1.68 -14.27 -10.05
CA ILE A 216 -2.80 -14.65 -10.90
C ILE A 216 -2.63 -14.11 -12.33
N PRO A 217 -3.42 -14.61 -13.30
CA PRO A 217 -3.40 -14.08 -14.65
C PRO A 217 -3.76 -12.58 -14.65
N CYS A 218 -2.96 -11.78 -15.36
CA CYS A 218 -3.04 -10.31 -15.34
C CYS A 218 -4.35 -9.73 -15.90
N ASP A 219 -5.07 -10.51 -16.69
CA ASP A 219 -6.31 -10.16 -17.38
C ASP A 219 -7.57 -10.68 -16.66
N GLY A 220 -7.40 -11.46 -15.59
CA GLY A 220 -8.51 -12.07 -14.88
C GLY A 220 -9.33 -11.07 -14.07
N SER A 221 -10.66 -11.10 -14.21
CA SER A 221 -11.60 -10.50 -13.26
C SER A 221 -11.75 -11.33 -11.98
N GLN A 222 -11.28 -12.57 -12.02
CA GLN A 222 -11.27 -13.55 -10.93
C GLN A 222 -10.25 -14.64 -11.23
N SER A 223 -9.74 -15.30 -10.20
CA SER A 223 -8.88 -16.48 -10.33
C SER A 223 -9.04 -17.37 -9.09
N GLY A 224 -9.43 -18.63 -9.30
CA GLY A 224 -9.67 -19.57 -8.21
C GLY A 224 -10.68 -19.03 -7.17
N SER A 225 -10.20 -18.81 -5.94
CA SER A 225 -10.99 -18.26 -4.83
C SER A 225 -10.93 -16.73 -4.68
N VAL A 226 -10.28 -16.03 -5.61
CA VAL A 226 -10.07 -14.58 -5.57
C VAL A 226 -10.95 -13.90 -6.60
N TYR A 227 -11.69 -12.88 -6.17
CA TYR A 227 -12.46 -11.99 -7.05
C TYR A 227 -11.87 -10.59 -7.03
N ILE A 228 -11.63 -10.00 -8.20
CA ILE A 228 -10.95 -8.70 -8.29
C ILE A 228 -11.94 -7.57 -8.04
N ASN A 229 -11.73 -6.84 -6.95
CA ASN A 229 -12.57 -5.72 -6.52
C ASN A 229 -11.88 -4.36 -6.60
N GLY A 230 -10.67 -4.30 -7.19
CA GLY A 230 -9.99 -3.04 -7.43
C GLY A 230 -8.47 -3.14 -7.41
N TYR A 231 -7.84 -2.06 -6.99
CA TYR A 231 -6.40 -1.87 -7.07
C TYR A 231 -5.88 -0.85 -6.05
N VAL A 232 -4.57 -0.89 -5.76
CA VAL A 232 -3.90 0.06 -4.86
C VAL A 232 -3.01 0.97 -5.66
N CYS A 233 -3.21 2.28 -5.56
CA CYS A 233 -2.34 3.28 -6.16
C CYS A 233 -1.44 3.94 -5.13
N GLY A 234 -0.14 4.02 -5.42
CA GLY A 234 0.84 4.80 -4.68
C GLY A 234 1.07 6.14 -5.37
N LEU A 235 1.18 7.22 -4.59
CA LEU A 235 1.48 8.55 -5.11
C LEU A 235 2.52 9.27 -4.25
N ARG A 236 3.50 9.91 -4.89
CA ARG A 236 4.38 10.84 -4.17
C ARG A 236 3.63 12.13 -3.86
N PRO A 237 3.64 12.61 -2.61
CA PRO A 237 3.00 13.87 -2.28
C PRO A 237 3.60 15.08 -2.99
N ASN A 238 2.72 16.04 -3.29
CA ASN A 238 3.12 17.37 -3.72
C ASN A 238 3.47 18.24 -2.50
N GLU A 239 4.60 18.92 -2.62
CA GLU A 239 5.00 20.03 -1.75
C GLU A 239 4.08 21.23 -2.00
N ILE A 240 3.68 21.94 -0.94
CA ILE A 240 2.88 23.17 -0.99
C ILE A 240 3.57 24.33 -0.27
#